data_AF-A0AAW0IE73-F1
#
_entry.id   AF-A0AAW0IE73-F1
#
_cell.length_a   1.000
_cell.length_b   1.000
_cell.length_c   1.000
_cell.angle_alpha   90.00
_cell.angle_beta   90.00
_cell.angle_gamma   90.00
#
_symmetry.space_group_name_H-M   'P 1'
#
loop_
_entity.id
_entity.type
_entity.pdbx_description
1 polymer ?
#
loop_
_entity_poly.entity_id
_entity_poly.type
_entity_poly.pdbx_seq_one_letter_code
_entity_poly.pdbx_strand_id
1 'polypeptide(L)'
;IFITVNCLSTDFSSQKGVKGLPLMIQIDTYSYNNRSNKPIHRAYCQIKVFCDKGAERKIRDEERKQNRKKGKGQASQNQCNNSSDGKLAAMPLQKKSDITYFKTMPDLHSQPVLFIPDVHFANLQRTGQSPWVKRVF
;
A
#
# COMPACT_ATOMS: atom_id res chain seq x y z
N ILE A 1 10.26 10.48 1.08
CA ILE A 1 10.07 9.93 2.44
C ILE A 1 10.16 8.41 2.38
N PHE A 2 10.58 7.77 3.47
CA PHE A 2 10.46 6.32 3.66
C PHE A 2 9.62 6.07 4.92
N ILE A 3 8.77 5.05 4.91
CA ILE A 3 7.80 4.76 5.96
C ILE A 3 7.73 3.25 6.20
N THR A 4 7.45 2.85 7.44
CA THR A 4 7.16 1.45 7.82
C THR A 4 5.81 1.40 8.54
N VAL A 5 5.07 0.31 8.34
CA VAL A 5 3.81 0.05 9.06
C VAL A 5 4.05 -1.12 10.00
N ASN A 6 3.88 -0.87 11.29
CA ASN A 6 4.37 -1.75 12.35
C ASN A 6 3.26 -2.63 12.97
N CYS A 7 2.08 -2.67 12.36
CA CYS A 7 0.98 -3.59 12.68
C CYS A 7 0.70 -4.50 11.48
N LEU A 8 0.56 -5.80 11.71
CA LEU A 8 0.13 -6.75 10.69
C LEU A 8 -1.38 -6.55 10.43
N SER A 9 -1.84 -6.82 9.21
CA SER A 9 -3.29 -6.81 8.94
C SER A 9 -4.08 -7.84 9.78
N THR A 10 -3.40 -8.80 10.42
CA THR A 10 -4.01 -9.80 11.33
C THR A 10 -4.08 -9.37 12.79
N ASP A 11 -3.32 -8.37 13.24
CA ASP A 11 -3.21 -8.03 14.68
C ASP A 11 -4.53 -7.58 15.31
N PHE A 12 -5.44 -7.08 14.46
CA PHE A 12 -6.77 -6.61 14.83
C PHE A 12 -7.83 -7.73 14.91
N SER A 13 -7.43 -9.00 14.94
CA SER A 13 -8.32 -10.13 15.25
C SER A 13 -7.60 -11.24 15.99
N SER A 14 -8.18 -11.70 17.10
CA SER A 14 -7.66 -12.79 17.93
C SER A 14 -7.86 -14.18 17.32
N GLN A 15 -8.73 -14.33 16.32
CA GLN A 15 -9.06 -15.63 15.73
C GLN A 15 -8.00 -16.05 14.69
N LYS A 16 -7.22 -17.09 15.02
CA LYS A 16 -6.22 -17.64 14.09
C LYS A 16 -6.87 -18.12 12.79
N GLY A 17 -6.24 -17.80 11.65
CA GLY A 17 -6.67 -18.24 10.32
C GLY A 17 -7.66 -17.33 9.59
N VAL A 18 -8.15 -16.25 10.21
CA VAL A 18 -9.09 -15.32 9.54
C VAL A 18 -8.40 -14.42 8.50
N LYS A 19 -9.21 -13.85 7.61
CA LYS A 19 -8.79 -12.78 6.71
C LYS A 19 -8.54 -11.51 7.54
N GLY A 20 -7.28 -11.13 7.72
CA GLY A 20 -6.90 -9.86 8.35
C GLY A 20 -7.56 -8.63 7.71
N LEU A 21 -7.75 -7.58 8.52
CA LEU A 21 -8.48 -6.37 8.17
C LEU A 21 -7.84 -5.62 6.97
N PRO A 22 -8.67 -4.92 6.16
CA PRO A 22 -8.15 -4.00 5.15
C PRO A 22 -7.53 -2.79 5.85
N LEU A 23 -6.25 -2.52 5.58
CA LEU A 23 -5.54 -1.32 6.02
C LEU A 23 -5.36 -0.37 4.82
N MET A 24 -5.18 0.92 5.08
CA MET A 24 -4.87 1.90 4.03
C MET A 24 -3.98 3.01 4.58
N ILE A 25 -3.00 3.43 3.78
CA ILE A 25 -2.21 4.64 4.07
C ILE A 25 -2.96 5.81 3.45
N GLN A 26 -3.26 6.85 4.24
CA GLN A 26 -3.86 8.09 3.77
C GLN A 26 -2.84 9.24 3.81
N ILE A 27 -2.84 10.08 2.77
CA ILE A 27 -2.03 11.30 2.68
C ILE A 27 -2.97 12.48 2.54
N ASP A 28 -3.00 13.34 3.56
CA ASP A 28 -3.66 14.64 3.55
C ASP A 28 -2.62 15.74 3.30
N THR A 29 -2.85 16.57 2.28
CA THR A 29 -2.04 17.74 1.95
C THR A 29 -2.78 19.01 2.35
N TYR A 30 -2.12 19.89 3.10
CA TYR A 30 -2.66 21.17 3.57
C TYR A 30 -1.91 22.35 2.93
N SER A 31 -2.56 23.51 2.82
CA SER A 31 -1.91 24.73 2.36
C SER A 31 -1.09 25.36 3.50
N TYR A 32 0.14 25.79 3.22
CA TYR A 32 0.97 26.49 4.22
C TYR A 32 0.42 27.89 4.57
N ASN A 33 -0.16 28.59 3.59
CA ASN A 33 -0.59 29.98 3.74
C ASN A 33 -1.98 30.14 4.40
N ASN A 34 -2.77 29.06 4.49
CA ASN A 34 -4.14 29.09 5.01
C ASN A 34 -4.23 28.19 6.24
N ARG A 35 -4.51 28.78 7.41
CA ARG A 35 -4.66 28.08 8.72
C ARG A 35 -5.97 27.30 8.83
N SER A 36 -6.38 26.63 7.75
CA SER A 36 -7.58 25.81 7.69
C SER A 36 -7.29 24.38 8.12
N ASN A 37 -8.15 23.83 8.98
CA ASN A 37 -8.11 22.41 9.37
C ASN A 37 -8.67 21.47 8.28
N LYS A 38 -8.90 21.97 7.06
CA LYS A 38 -9.36 21.20 5.90
C LYS A 38 -8.20 21.00 4.89
N PRO A 39 -7.88 19.77 4.48
CA PRO A 39 -6.86 19.53 3.45
C PRO A 39 -7.29 20.08 2.09
N ILE A 40 -6.31 20.49 1.29
CA ILE A 40 -6.50 20.91 -0.12
C ILE A 40 -6.50 19.73 -1.09
N HIS A 41 -5.88 18.61 -0.71
CA HIS A 41 -5.90 17.34 -1.44
C HIS A 41 -5.77 16.17 -0.47
N ARG A 42 -6.44 15.07 -0.78
CA ARG A 42 -6.39 13.81 -0.02
C ARG A 42 -6.29 12.64 -0.99
N ALA A 43 -5.46 11.66 -0.68
CA ALA A 43 -5.39 10.41 -1.42
C ALA A 43 -5.06 9.22 -0.52
N TYR A 44 -5.41 8.01 -0.95
CA TYR A 44 -5.18 6.78 -0.20
C TYR A 44 -4.57 5.67 -1.06
N CYS A 45 -3.87 4.74 -0.41
CA CYS A 45 -3.46 3.46 -0.99
C CYS A 45 -3.88 2.34 -0.04
N GLN A 46 -4.59 1.33 -0.54
CA GLN A 46 -4.85 0.12 0.24
C GLN A 46 -3.54 -0.66 0.42
N ILE A 47 -3.33 -1.18 1.63
CA ILE A 47 -2.14 -1.97 1.98
C ILE A 47 -2.53 -3.25 2.71
N LYS A 48 -1.63 -4.23 2.67
CA LYS A 48 -1.70 -5.43 3.49
C LYS A 48 -0.33 -5.73 4.06
N VAL A 49 -0.25 -5.78 5.39
CA VAL A 49 1.01 -5.96 6.11
C VAL A 49 1.14 -7.41 6.53
N PHE A 50 2.35 -7.96 6.37
CA PHE A 50 2.70 -9.35 6.63
C PHE A 50 3.97 -9.42 7.49
N CYS A 51 4.12 -10.47 8.28
CA CYS A 51 5.38 -10.79 8.96
C CYS A 51 6.44 -11.31 7.97
N ASP A 52 7.71 -11.10 8.32
CA ASP A 52 8.92 -11.46 7.56
C ASP A 52 8.81 -11.07 6.07
N LYS A 53 9.36 -11.91 5.18
CA LYS A 53 9.19 -11.84 3.73
C LYS A 53 7.81 -12.33 3.26
N GLY A 54 6.76 -12.03 4.03
CA GLY A 54 5.40 -12.50 3.79
C GLY A 54 4.78 -11.93 2.52
N ALA A 55 5.10 -10.69 2.16
CA ALA A 55 4.69 -10.08 0.90
C ALA A 55 5.35 -10.78 -0.30
N GLU A 56 6.66 -11.04 -0.25
CA GLU A 56 7.38 -11.72 -1.34
C GLU A 56 6.98 -13.21 -1.45
N ARG A 57 6.59 -13.87 -0.35
CA ARG A 57 5.92 -15.19 -0.40
C ARG A 57 4.59 -15.06 -1.17
N LYS A 58 3.72 -14.13 -0.74
CA LYS A 58 2.38 -13.93 -1.29
C LYS A 58 2.37 -13.64 -2.81
N ILE A 59 3.24 -12.75 -3.28
CA ILE A 59 3.35 -12.38 -4.71
C ILE A 59 3.72 -13.60 -5.56
N ARG A 60 4.79 -14.32 -5.17
CA ARG A 60 5.27 -15.52 -5.89
C ARG A 60 4.21 -16.62 -5.96
N ASP A 61 3.42 -16.80 -4.90
CA ASP A 61 2.36 -17.83 -4.88
C ASP A 61 1.14 -17.47 -5.76
N GLU A 62 0.86 -16.19 -5.97
CA GLU A 62 -0.15 -15.77 -6.95
C GLU A 62 0.34 -15.85 -8.39
N GLU A 63 1.60 -15.47 -8.66
CA GLU A 63 2.27 -15.68 -9.95
C GLU A 63 2.28 -17.18 -10.36
N ARG A 64 2.72 -18.07 -9.44
CA ARG A 64 2.67 -19.53 -9.62
C ARG A 64 1.26 -20.02 -9.95
N LYS A 65 0.23 -19.47 -9.29
CA LYS A 65 -1.18 -19.83 -9.51
C LYS A 65 -1.70 -19.32 -10.86
N GLN A 66 -1.22 -18.16 -11.33
CA GLN A 66 -1.57 -17.60 -12.63
C GLN A 66 -0.94 -18.40 -13.78
N ASN A 67 0.35 -18.75 -13.69
CA ASN A 67 1.04 -19.53 -14.73
C ASN A 67 0.44 -20.94 -14.89
N ARG A 68 0.03 -21.60 -13.79
CA ARG A 68 -0.69 -22.88 -13.83
C ARG A 68 -2.04 -22.80 -14.55
N LYS A 69 -2.68 -21.63 -14.67
CA LYS A 69 -3.92 -21.46 -15.47
C LYS A 69 -3.64 -21.28 -16.96
N LYS A 70 -2.57 -20.59 -17.36
CA LYS A 70 -2.19 -20.46 -18.77
C LYS A 70 -1.78 -21.80 -19.40
N GLY A 71 -1.13 -22.67 -18.64
CA GLY A 71 -0.65 -23.98 -19.11
C GLY A 71 -1.72 -25.06 -19.43
N LYS A 72 -3.00 -24.71 -19.55
CA LYS A 72 -4.10 -25.66 -19.85
C LYS A 72 -5.13 -25.17 -20.89
N GLY A 73 -4.83 -24.12 -21.66
CA GLY A 73 -5.80 -23.58 -22.62
C GLY A 73 -5.20 -22.65 -23.68
N GLN A 74 -4.38 -23.19 -24.58
CA GLN A 74 -4.15 -22.59 -25.91
C GLN A 74 -3.60 -23.64 -26.88
N ALA A 75 -4.51 -24.42 -27.46
CA ALA A 75 -4.32 -25.22 -28.67
C ALA A 75 -5.60 -25.03 -29.51
N SER A 76 -5.45 -24.79 -30.82
CA SER A 76 -6.49 -24.27 -31.74
C SER A 76 -6.94 -22.83 -31.43
N GLN A 77 -7.14 -21.90 -32.37
CA GLN A 77 -6.81 -21.70 -33.81
C GLN A 77 -6.99 -20.18 -34.06
N ASN A 78 -6.30 -19.40 -34.93
CA ASN A 78 -5.15 -19.50 -35.85
C ASN A 78 -4.36 -18.14 -35.73
N GLN A 79 -3.62 -17.50 -36.66
CA GLN A 79 -3.26 -17.80 -38.06
C GLN A 79 -1.89 -17.22 -38.51
N CYS A 80 -1.81 -15.94 -38.89
CA CYS A 80 -0.69 -15.37 -39.67
C CYS A 80 -0.58 -13.82 -39.48
N ASN A 81 0.47 -13.10 -39.92
CA ASN A 81 1.56 -13.45 -40.84
C ASN A 81 2.86 -12.62 -40.63
N ASN A 82 3.91 -12.97 -41.39
CA ASN A 82 5.12 -12.17 -41.76
C ASN A 82 6.27 -11.93 -40.75
N SER A 83 7.29 -12.80 -40.85
CA SER A 83 8.69 -12.50 -41.22
C SER A 83 9.47 -11.32 -40.61
N SER A 84 10.52 -11.62 -39.83
CA SER A 84 11.94 -11.32 -40.16
C SER A 84 12.92 -11.78 -39.05
N ASP A 85 14.14 -12.19 -39.44
CA ASP A 85 15.21 -12.56 -38.51
C ASP A 85 15.80 -11.35 -37.77
N GLY A 86 16.04 -11.48 -36.46
CA GLY A 86 16.30 -10.31 -35.62
C GLY A 86 16.88 -10.57 -34.22
N LYS A 87 17.89 -11.45 -34.11
CA LYS A 87 18.88 -11.52 -33.00
C LYS A 87 18.40 -10.99 -31.63
N LEU A 88 17.57 -11.77 -30.92
CA LEU A 88 17.12 -11.43 -29.57
C LEU A 88 18.28 -11.48 -28.56
N ALA A 89 19.00 -10.36 -28.45
CA ALA A 89 19.94 -10.14 -27.36
C ALA A 89 19.21 -10.21 -26.02
N ALA A 90 19.77 -10.93 -25.06
CA ALA A 90 19.26 -10.99 -23.69
C ALA A 90 19.41 -9.63 -23.01
N MET A 91 18.44 -8.73 -23.22
CA MET A 91 18.35 -7.45 -22.53
C MET A 91 18.41 -7.70 -21.02
N PRO A 92 19.28 -6.99 -20.26
CA PRO A 92 19.29 -7.09 -18.81
C PRO A 92 17.88 -6.82 -18.28
N LEU A 93 17.37 -7.71 -17.42
CA LEU A 93 16.03 -7.63 -16.87
C LEU A 93 15.89 -6.34 -16.04
N GLN A 94 15.44 -5.27 -16.72
CA GLN A 94 15.31 -3.95 -16.15
C GLN A 94 14.43 -4.03 -14.92
N LYS A 95 15.02 -3.76 -13.75
CA LYS A 95 14.42 -3.93 -12.43
C LYS A 95 13.43 -2.80 -12.17
N LYS A 96 12.37 -2.74 -12.98
CA LYS A 96 11.22 -1.85 -12.80
C LYS A 96 10.70 -2.06 -11.38
N SER A 97 10.75 -1.02 -10.56
CA SER A 97 10.04 -1.01 -9.28
C SER A 97 8.55 -0.94 -9.55
N ASP A 98 7.77 -1.81 -8.92
CA ASP A 98 6.31 -1.76 -8.99
C ASP A 98 5.79 -0.50 -8.26
N ILE A 99 5.49 0.55 -9.04
CA ILE A 99 4.99 1.82 -8.52
C ILE A 99 3.47 1.75 -8.41
N THR A 100 2.96 1.91 -7.19
CA THR A 100 1.53 2.05 -6.92
C THR A 100 1.18 3.53 -6.71
N TYR A 101 0.28 4.06 -7.54
CA TYR A 101 -0.22 5.42 -7.40
C TYR A 101 -1.34 5.49 -6.37
N PHE A 102 -1.32 6.51 -5.51
CA PHE A 102 -2.39 6.77 -4.55
C PHE A 102 -3.64 7.30 -5.28
N LYS A 103 -4.82 6.83 -4.87
CA LYS A 103 -6.11 7.25 -5.44
C LYS A 103 -6.64 8.46 -4.67
N THR A 104 -6.93 9.56 -5.38
CA THR A 104 -7.55 10.76 -4.80
C THR A 104 -8.91 10.42 -4.14
N MET A 105 -9.17 11.04 -2.99
CA MET A 105 -10.46 11.00 -2.29
C MET A 105 -11.19 12.33 -2.53
N PRO A 106 -12.48 12.32 -2.92
CA PRO A 106 -13.24 13.55 -3.12
C PRO A 106 -13.67 14.20 -1.79
N ASP A 107 -13.80 13.43 -0.70
CA ASP A 107 -14.13 13.99 0.60
C ASP A 107 -12.90 14.50 1.35
N LEU A 108 -12.96 15.80 1.65
CA LEU A 108 -11.97 16.56 2.40
C LEU A 108 -12.51 17.01 3.77
N HIS A 109 -13.73 16.61 4.17
CA HIS A 109 -14.37 17.03 5.41
C HIS A 109 -14.24 15.99 6.54
N SER A 110 -14.31 14.69 6.24
CA SER A 110 -14.07 13.66 7.25
C SER A 110 -12.65 13.80 7.81
N GLN A 111 -12.53 13.70 9.14
CA GLN A 111 -11.24 13.71 9.81
C GLN A 111 -10.74 12.26 10.01
N PRO A 112 -9.45 11.96 9.79
CA PRO A 112 -8.91 10.63 10.07
C PRO A 112 -8.87 10.37 11.58
N VAL A 113 -9.16 9.14 11.99
CA VAL A 113 -9.05 8.73 13.40
C VAL A 113 -7.57 8.61 13.77
N LEU A 114 -7.08 9.49 14.65
CA LEU A 114 -5.72 9.47 15.15
C LEU A 114 -5.65 8.70 16.48
N PHE A 115 -4.90 7.59 16.51
CA PHE A 115 -4.68 6.83 17.74
C PHE A 115 -3.53 7.44 18.56
N ILE A 116 -3.89 8.18 19.61
CA ILE A 116 -2.97 8.75 20.59
C ILE A 116 -3.18 8.00 21.91
N PRO A 117 -2.25 7.11 22.34
CA PRO A 117 -2.40 6.38 23.59
C PRO A 117 -2.04 7.26 24.81
N ASP A 118 -2.87 7.24 25.85
CA ASP A 118 -2.84 8.17 27.00
C ASP A 118 -1.60 8.12 27.90
N VAL A 119 -0.64 7.22 27.64
CA VAL A 119 0.49 6.84 28.53
C VAL A 119 1.48 7.97 28.85
N HIS A 120 1.25 9.21 28.39
CA HIS A 120 2.08 10.38 28.66
C HIS A 120 1.31 11.61 29.19
N PHE A 121 -0.03 11.56 29.32
CA PHE A 121 -0.82 12.75 29.67
C PHE A 121 -0.50 13.35 31.05
N ALA A 122 0.04 12.54 31.98
CA ALA A 122 0.43 12.97 33.32
C ALA A 122 1.53 14.06 33.37
N ASN A 123 2.37 14.17 32.33
CA ASN A 123 3.51 15.10 32.32
C ASN A 123 3.39 16.26 31.31
N LEU A 124 2.56 16.12 30.26
CA LEU A 124 2.59 17.08 29.13
C LEU A 124 1.78 18.36 29.37
N GLN A 125 0.93 18.43 30.40
CA GLN A 125 0.15 19.64 30.73
C GLN A 125 0.99 20.89 31.03
N ARG A 126 2.30 20.75 31.32
CA ARG A 126 3.18 21.87 31.71
C ARG A 126 3.85 22.66 30.59
N THR A 127 3.85 22.19 29.33
CA THR A 127 4.73 22.78 28.29
C THR A 127 4.03 23.34 27.05
N GLY A 128 2.74 23.07 26.82
CA GLY A 128 1.97 23.64 25.70
C GLY A 128 2.45 23.25 24.28
N GLN A 129 3.47 22.39 24.18
CA GLN A 129 4.06 21.92 22.93
C GLN A 129 3.24 20.76 22.38
N SER A 130 2.47 20.99 21.32
CA SER A 130 1.78 19.92 20.59
C SER A 130 2.80 19.12 19.77
N PRO A 131 3.12 17.86 20.13
CA PRO A 131 4.13 17.10 19.40
C PRO A 131 3.54 16.61 18.07
N TRP A 132 4.32 16.75 16.98
CA TRP A 132 3.92 16.31 15.64
C TRP A 132 3.95 14.78 15.47
N VAL A 133 3.20 14.06 16.32
CA VAL A 133 3.09 12.60 16.29
C VAL A 133 2.19 12.18 15.13
N LYS A 134 2.75 12.16 13.91
CA LYS A 134 2.12 11.54 12.74
C LYS A 134 2.08 10.01 12.89
N ARG A 135 1.17 9.52 13.74
CA ARG A 135 0.73 8.12 13.76
C ARG A 135 -0.55 8.00 12.92
N VAL A 136 -0.38 8.07 11.61
CA VAL A 136 -1.38 7.65 10.62
C VAL A 136 -1.19 6.14 10.41
N PHE A 137 -2.29 5.40 10.26
CA PHE A 137 -2.27 3.97 9.90
C PHE A 137 -1.97 3.75 8.41
#